data_AF-A0A2I1GU57-F1
#
_entry.id   AF-A0A2I1GU57-F1
#
_cell.length_a   1.000
_cell.length_b   1.000
_cell.length_c   1.000
_cell.angle_alpha   90.00
_cell.angle_beta   90.00
_cell.angle_gamma   90.00
#
_symmetry.space_group_name_H-M   'P 1'
#
loop_
_entity.id
_entity.type
_entity.pdbx_description
1 polymer ?
#
loop_
_entity_poly.entity_id
_entity_poly.type
_entity_poly.pdbx_seq_one_letter_code
_entity_poly.pdbx_strand_id
1 'polypeptide(L)'
;MADVYMDWYNKGASIHYVSNSPWQLFPMLKQFFHIKRFPPGSAHLKFYNDLVKSLLEEPGLTKKKYIEKIFKDFPRRKFILIGDSGEYDMEIYSKIASTYPEQVLHVFIRDVSSESLKKLSESSTKRSRSFPFISTRSSSNVPIRTKTMPPAVDTSKCNNNSNIISDIDEMLHSPETLASVTPDTLLQKFYDKVETCKALVPNSAFTLFKDSRELRENMIVNREFELLLEKQRQRPSRQNTHIDLI
;
A
#
# COMPACT_ATOMS: atom_id res chain seq x y z
N MET A 1 -8.42 15.19 -4.66
CA MET A 1 -8.11 14.60 -3.33
C MET A 1 -8.35 15.58 -2.19
N ALA A 2 -7.60 16.69 -2.07
CA ALA A 2 -7.74 17.64 -0.94
C ALA A 2 -9.20 18.07 -0.68
N ASP A 3 -9.95 18.41 -1.73
CA ASP A 3 -11.36 18.81 -1.58
C ASP A 3 -12.25 17.70 -1.02
N VAL A 4 -11.97 16.42 -1.33
CA VAL A 4 -12.71 15.27 -0.77
C VAL A 4 -12.43 15.15 0.72
N TYR A 5 -11.15 15.26 1.10
CA TYR A 5 -10.74 15.12 2.49
C TYR A 5 -11.28 16.27 3.32
N MET A 6 -11.27 17.49 2.77
CA MET A 6 -11.82 18.66 3.43
C MET A 6 -13.35 18.57 3.59
N ASP A 7 -14.06 18.02 2.60
CA ASP A 7 -15.50 17.74 2.71
C ASP A 7 -15.80 16.75 3.85
N TRP A 8 -15.08 15.63 3.90
CA TRP A 8 -15.25 14.64 4.96
C TRP A 8 -14.84 15.17 6.34
N TYR A 9 -13.79 15.97 6.41
CA TYR A 9 -13.38 16.68 7.63
C TYR A 9 -14.49 17.62 8.12
N ASN A 10 -15.10 18.41 7.22
CA ASN A 10 -16.21 19.31 7.56
C ASN A 10 -17.48 18.55 7.98
N LYS A 11 -17.64 17.28 7.56
CA LYS A 11 -18.68 16.36 8.05
C LYS A 11 -18.33 15.71 9.39
N GLY A 12 -17.21 16.10 9.99
CA GLY A 12 -16.77 15.64 11.31
C GLY A 12 -15.83 14.44 11.28
N ALA A 13 -15.16 14.14 10.16
CA ALA A 13 -14.10 13.13 10.16
C ALA A 13 -12.79 13.65 10.74
N SER A 14 -12.02 12.75 11.37
CA SER A 14 -10.66 13.01 11.85
C SER A 14 -9.66 12.48 10.83
N ILE A 15 -8.49 13.10 10.73
CA ILE A 15 -7.52 12.78 9.68
C ILE A 15 -6.19 12.35 10.31
N HIS A 16 -5.65 11.21 9.85
CA HIS A 16 -4.35 10.68 10.23
C HIS A 16 -3.49 10.46 8.99
N TYR A 17 -2.55 11.36 8.73
CA TYR A 17 -1.57 11.18 7.66
C TYR A 17 -0.51 10.18 8.10
N VAL A 18 -0.41 9.02 7.45
CA VAL A 18 0.63 8.02 7.74
C VAL A 18 1.56 7.86 6.55
N SER A 19 2.86 8.06 6.75
CA SER A 19 3.85 7.95 5.67
C SER A 19 5.14 7.27 6.16
N ASN A 20 5.79 6.53 5.26
CA ASN A 20 7.14 6.00 5.47
C ASN A 20 8.24 7.07 5.33
N SER A 21 7.86 8.31 5.00
CA SER A 21 8.77 9.44 4.90
C SER A 21 9.45 9.75 6.25
N PRO A 22 10.70 10.24 6.25
CA PRO A 22 11.38 10.69 7.45
C PRO A 22 10.66 11.84 8.16
N TRP A 23 10.62 11.80 9.49
CA TRP A 23 10.05 12.87 10.33
C TRP A 23 10.63 14.26 10.01
N GLN A 24 11.89 14.33 9.58
CA GLN A 24 12.59 15.56 9.20
C GLN A 24 11.88 16.31 8.06
N LEU A 25 11.05 15.63 7.25
CA LEU A 25 10.27 16.26 6.19
C LEU A 25 9.00 16.95 6.70
N PHE A 26 8.65 16.82 7.98
CA PHE A 26 7.42 17.35 8.54
C PHE A 26 7.20 18.86 8.30
N PRO A 27 8.20 19.76 8.46
CA PRO A 27 7.99 21.18 8.19
C PRO A 27 7.56 21.47 6.75
N MET A 28 8.18 20.78 5.78
CA MET A 28 7.82 20.89 4.37
C MET A 28 6.42 20.33 4.09
N LEU A 29 6.10 19.15 4.65
CA LEU A 29 4.78 18.53 4.51
C LEU A 29 3.68 19.43 5.10
N LYS A 30 3.92 20.02 6.27
CA LYS A 30 2.98 20.96 6.91
C LYS A 30 2.69 22.17 6.02
N GLN A 31 3.71 22.74 5.39
CA GLN A 31 3.53 23.84 4.44
C GLN A 31 2.75 23.38 3.20
N PHE A 32 3.06 22.19 2.67
CA PHE A 32 2.32 21.62 1.56
C PHE A 32 0.83 21.43 1.88
N PHE A 33 0.51 20.85 3.05
CA PHE A 33 -0.87 20.67 3.50
C PHE A 33 -1.62 22.00 3.57
N HIS A 34 -0.97 23.05 4.09
CA HIS A 34 -1.56 24.38 4.14
C HIS A 34 -1.83 24.96 2.74
N ILE A 35 -0.83 24.96 1.85
CA ILE A 35 -0.95 25.53 0.50
C ILE A 35 -2.01 24.78 -0.32
N LYS A 36 -2.06 23.45 -0.19
CA LYS A 36 -3.00 22.60 -0.93
C LYS A 36 -4.34 22.42 -0.22
N ARG A 37 -4.55 23.10 0.93
CA ARG A 37 -5.81 23.08 1.71
C ARG A 37 -6.24 21.68 2.11
N PHE A 38 -5.28 20.85 2.50
CA PHE A 38 -5.59 19.61 3.20
C PHE A 38 -6.12 19.92 4.61
N PRO A 39 -7.08 19.15 5.11
CA PRO A 39 -7.61 19.34 6.45
C PRO A 39 -6.52 19.16 7.52
N PRO A 40 -6.64 19.82 8.68
CA PRO A 40 -5.74 19.57 9.80
C PRO A 40 -5.92 18.11 10.29
N GLY A 41 -4.83 17.50 10.72
CA GLY A 41 -4.82 16.11 11.17
C GLY A 41 -3.52 15.75 11.88
N SER A 42 -3.48 14.55 12.44
CA SER A 42 -2.22 14.00 12.97
C SER A 42 -1.32 13.53 11.83
N ALA A 43 0.00 13.54 12.03
CA ALA A 43 0.97 13.04 11.06
C ALA A 43 1.89 12.02 11.74
N HIS A 44 1.98 10.83 11.16
CA HIS A 44 2.78 9.70 11.61
C HIS A 44 3.85 9.43 10.56
N LEU A 45 5.08 9.84 10.87
CA LEU A 45 6.23 9.74 9.98
C LEU A 45 7.28 8.82 10.60
N LYS A 46 8.09 8.21 9.76
CA LYS A 46 9.14 7.29 10.21
C LYS A 46 10.28 8.05 10.88
N PHE A 47 10.69 7.58 12.05
CA PHE A 47 11.86 8.10 12.75
C PHE A 47 13.08 7.23 12.44
N TYR A 48 14.02 7.76 11.66
CA TYR A 48 15.27 7.07 11.32
C TYR A 48 16.31 7.40 12.39
N ASN A 49 16.48 6.50 13.37
CA ASN A 49 17.52 6.67 14.40
C ASN A 49 18.85 6.03 13.98
N ASP A 50 18.79 4.92 13.24
CA ASP A 50 19.95 4.22 12.69
C ASP A 50 19.71 3.89 11.22
N LEU A 51 20.51 4.48 10.33
CA LEU A 51 20.42 4.26 8.88
C LEU A 51 20.55 2.77 8.52
N VAL A 52 21.46 2.05 9.18
CA VAL A 52 21.71 0.62 8.95
C VAL A 52 20.49 -0.24 9.33
N LYS A 53 19.87 0.03 10.49
CA LYS A 53 18.69 -0.69 10.94
C LYS A 53 17.49 -0.43 10.02
N SER A 54 17.36 0.81 9.54
CA SER A 54 16.30 1.15 8.60
C SER A 54 16.46 0.54 7.20
N LEU A 55 17.69 0.21 6.77
CA LEU A 55 17.92 -0.48 5.49
C LEU A 55 17.55 -1.96 5.56
N LEU A 56 17.55 -2.54 6.77
CA LEU A 56 17.17 -3.93 7.04
C LEU A 56 15.69 -4.09 7.39
N GLU A 57 14.95 -2.98 7.56
CA GLU A 57 13.52 -3.05 7.81
C GLU A 57 12.76 -3.41 6.53
N GLU A 58 11.94 -4.45 6.62
CA GLU A 58 11.05 -4.85 5.54
C GLU A 58 10.13 -3.68 5.13
N PRO A 59 9.95 -3.45 3.82
CA PRO A 59 9.09 -2.39 3.32
C PRO A 59 7.68 -2.45 3.92
N GLY A 60 7.14 -1.31 4.34
CA GLY A 60 5.75 -1.22 4.81
C GLY A 60 5.49 -1.67 6.26
N LEU A 61 6.40 -2.39 6.91
CA LEU A 61 6.24 -2.83 8.32
C LEU A 61 5.98 -1.66 9.28
N THR A 62 6.72 -0.57 9.13
CA THR A 62 6.59 0.61 10.00
C THR A 62 5.24 1.30 9.82
N LYS A 63 4.80 1.47 8.57
CA LYS A 63 3.47 2.02 8.24
C LYS A 63 2.36 1.18 8.87
N LYS A 64 2.40 -0.15 8.68
CA LYS A 64 1.45 -1.08 9.30
C LYS A 64 1.38 -0.91 10.83
N LYS A 65 2.53 -0.85 11.52
CA LYS A 65 2.57 -0.67 12.98
C LYS A 65 1.92 0.64 13.44
N TYR A 66 2.12 1.74 12.71
CA TYR A 66 1.47 3.01 13.04
C TYR A 66 -0.04 2.92 12.89
N ILE A 67 -0.53 2.32 11.79
CA ILE A 67 -1.97 2.17 11.56
C ILE A 67 -2.60 1.25 12.61
N GLU A 68 -1.99 0.10 12.90
CA GLU A 68 -2.47 -0.80 13.97
C GLU A 68 -2.51 -0.10 15.33
N LYS A 69 -1.55 0.78 15.63
CA LYS A 69 -1.57 1.58 16.84
C LYS A 69 -2.78 2.51 16.87
N ILE A 70 -3.08 3.20 15.77
CA ILE A 70 -4.27 4.08 15.67
C ILE A 70 -5.55 3.27 15.91
N PHE A 71 -5.71 2.09 15.31
CA PHE A 71 -6.87 1.23 15.53
C PHE A 71 -7.03 0.81 16.99
N LYS A 72 -5.92 0.49 17.66
CA LYS A 72 -5.89 0.11 19.09
C LYS A 72 -6.18 1.29 20.02
N ASP A 73 -5.69 2.48 19.69
CA ASP A 73 -5.94 3.69 20.46
C ASP A 73 -7.42 4.15 20.32
N PHE A 74 -8.12 3.75 19.25
CA PHE A 74 -9.51 4.11 18.97
C PHE A 74 -10.43 2.91 18.63
N PRO A 75 -10.66 1.98 19.56
CA PRO A 75 -11.31 0.69 19.28
C PRO A 75 -12.80 0.78 18.91
N ARG A 76 -13.46 1.92 19.15
CA ARG A 76 -14.88 2.16 18.82
C ARG A 76 -15.10 3.01 17.57
N ARG A 77 -14.01 3.47 16.94
CA ARG A 77 -14.06 4.32 15.75
C ARG A 77 -14.09 3.47 14.49
N LYS A 78 -14.62 4.09 13.44
CA LYS A 78 -14.74 3.52 12.10
C LYS A 78 -13.74 4.20 11.18
N PHE A 79 -13.09 3.45 10.31
CA PHE A 79 -11.95 3.92 9.53
C PHE A 79 -12.20 3.78 8.03
N ILE A 80 -11.79 4.80 7.29
CA ILE A 80 -11.65 4.74 5.84
C ILE A 80 -10.16 4.80 5.54
N LEU A 81 -9.64 3.77 4.87
CA LEU A 81 -8.22 3.66 4.52
C LEU A 81 -8.02 4.11 3.08
N ILE A 82 -7.15 5.09 2.83
CA ILE A 82 -6.89 5.65 1.50
C ILE A 82 -5.40 5.67 1.21
N GLY A 83 -5.00 4.97 0.15
CA GLY A 83 -3.60 4.79 -0.21
C GLY A 83 -3.42 4.74 -1.71
N ASP A 84 -2.22 4.39 -2.15
CA ASP A 84 -1.90 4.24 -3.57
C ASP A 84 -1.35 2.86 -3.92
N SER A 85 -1.43 2.52 -5.21
CA SER A 85 -1.00 1.23 -5.73
C SER A 85 0.50 1.14 -6.02
N GLY A 86 1.25 2.23 -5.82
CA GLY A 86 2.68 2.34 -6.10
C GLY A 86 3.55 1.89 -4.93
N GLU A 87 3.04 1.98 -3.71
CA GLU A 87 3.66 1.42 -2.50
C GLU A 87 2.97 0.11 -2.05
N TYR A 88 3.07 -0.21 -0.76
CA TYR A 88 2.50 -1.40 -0.11
C TYR A 88 1.13 -1.13 0.54
N ASP A 89 0.48 0.00 0.23
CA ASP A 89 -0.75 0.41 0.92
C ASP A 89 -1.88 -0.60 0.70
N MET A 90 -2.00 -1.12 -0.53
CA MET A 90 -3.02 -2.09 -0.89
C MET A 90 -2.92 -3.35 -0.02
N GLU A 91 -1.73 -3.94 0.12
CA GLU A 91 -1.52 -5.14 0.94
C GLU A 91 -1.72 -4.86 2.43
N ILE A 92 -1.16 -3.75 2.91
CA ILE A 92 -1.27 -3.36 4.32
C ILE A 92 -2.74 -3.15 4.68
N TYR A 93 -3.48 -2.38 3.88
CA TYR A 93 -4.86 -2.00 4.19
C TYR A 93 -5.81 -3.18 4.05
N SER A 94 -5.63 -4.04 3.05
CA SER A 94 -6.41 -5.27 2.93
C SER A 94 -6.21 -6.20 4.11
N LYS A 95 -4.97 -6.34 4.62
CA LYS A 95 -4.71 -7.15 5.82
C LYS A 95 -5.29 -6.52 7.09
N ILE A 96 -5.22 -5.20 7.23
CA ILE A 96 -5.81 -4.48 8.36
C ILE A 96 -7.34 -4.62 8.32
N ALA A 97 -7.98 -4.50 7.15
CA ALA A 97 -9.41 -4.70 7.00
C ALA A 97 -9.85 -6.13 7.34
N SER A 98 -9.06 -7.14 6.97
CA SER A 98 -9.28 -8.53 7.39
C SER A 98 -9.14 -8.73 8.90
N THR A 99 -8.22 -7.99 9.55
CA THR A 99 -7.95 -8.09 11.00
C THR A 99 -8.97 -7.31 11.84
N TYR A 100 -9.46 -6.18 11.33
CA TYR A 100 -10.39 -5.27 11.98
C TYR A 100 -11.65 -5.03 11.13
N PRO A 101 -12.40 -6.09 10.76
CA PRO A 101 -13.52 -6.01 9.83
C PRO A 101 -14.64 -5.09 10.32
N GLU A 102 -14.83 -5.04 11.64
CA GLU A 102 -15.84 -4.19 12.27
C GLU A 102 -15.40 -2.73 12.41
N GLN A 103 -14.14 -2.39 12.16
CA GLN A 103 -13.67 -1.01 12.24
C GLN A 103 -13.44 -0.40 10.86
N VAL A 104 -13.14 -1.20 9.83
CA VAL A 104 -12.94 -0.67 8.46
C VAL A 104 -14.27 -0.51 7.73
N LEU A 105 -14.59 0.72 7.33
CA LEU A 105 -15.75 1.01 6.48
C LEU A 105 -15.46 0.78 5.01
N HIS A 106 -14.29 1.23 4.55
CA HIS A 106 -13.89 1.11 3.15
C HIS A 106 -12.38 1.28 2.97
N VAL A 107 -11.83 0.61 1.96
CA VAL A 107 -10.45 0.72 1.50
C VAL A 107 -10.45 1.31 0.08
N PHE A 108 -9.79 2.43 -0.10
CA PHE A 108 -9.60 3.08 -1.40
C PHE A 108 -8.13 3.04 -1.79
N ILE A 109 -7.82 2.42 -2.93
CA ILE A 109 -6.48 2.38 -3.51
C ILE A 109 -6.47 3.21 -4.78
N ARG A 110 -5.64 4.25 -4.82
CA ARG A 110 -5.44 5.04 -6.03
C ARG A 110 -4.55 4.28 -6.99
N ASP A 111 -5.06 3.99 -8.17
CA ASP A 111 -4.30 3.37 -9.25
C ASP A 111 -3.34 4.38 -9.87
N VAL A 112 -2.06 4.26 -9.50
CA VAL A 112 -0.92 5.01 -10.06
C VAL A 112 0.00 4.10 -10.88
N SER A 113 -0.24 2.79 -10.85
CA SER A 113 0.67 1.76 -11.39
C SER A 113 0.22 1.26 -12.76
N SER A 114 -1.08 1.07 -12.99
CA SER A 114 -1.56 0.38 -14.20
C SER A 114 -1.19 1.09 -15.50
N GLU A 115 -1.26 2.42 -15.53
CA GLU A 115 -0.95 3.18 -16.74
C GLU A 115 0.55 3.15 -17.07
N SER A 116 1.39 3.20 -16.05
CA SER A 116 2.85 3.07 -16.20
C SER A 116 3.22 1.68 -16.73
N LEU A 117 2.57 0.62 -16.22
CA LEU A 117 2.75 -0.76 -16.69
C LEU A 117 2.27 -0.98 -18.12
N LYS A 118 1.13 -0.39 -18.52
CA LYS A 118 0.62 -0.43 -19.91
C LYS A 118 1.58 0.24 -20.90
N LYS A 119 2.13 1.40 -20.55
CA LYS A 119 3.13 2.07 -21.41
C LYS A 119 4.38 1.21 -21.60
N LEU A 120 4.81 0.50 -20.56
CA LEU A 120 5.92 -0.44 -20.63
C LEU A 120 5.62 -1.61 -21.58
N SER A 121 4.41 -2.16 -21.58
CA SER A 121 4.03 -3.23 -22.51
C SER A 121 3.97 -2.76 -23.96
N GLU A 122 3.29 -1.66 -24.23
CA GLU A 122 3.15 -1.12 -25.58
C GLU A 122 4.50 -0.72 -26.20
N SER A 123 5.42 -0.19 -25.39
CA SER A 123 6.77 0.17 -25.85
C SER A 123 7.63 -1.05 -26.21
N SER A 124 7.39 -2.18 -25.54
CA SER A 124 8.12 -3.43 -25.78
C SER A 124 7.64 -4.14 -27.05
N THR A 125 6.34 -4.04 -27.38
CA THR A 125 5.76 -4.55 -28.64
C THR A 125 6.25 -3.76 -29.87
N LYS A 126 6.64 -2.49 -29.71
CA LYS A 126 7.17 -1.66 -30.82
C LYS A 126 8.65 -1.93 -31.13
N ARG A 127 9.45 -2.38 -30.16
CA ARG A 127 10.89 -2.70 -30.34
C ARG A 127 11.15 -4.09 -30.93
N SER A 128 10.16 -4.98 -30.93
CA SER A 128 10.28 -6.34 -31.47
C SER A 128 10.13 -6.44 -32.99
N ARG A 129 10.06 -5.32 -33.73
CA ARG A 129 10.20 -5.32 -35.19
C ARG A 129 11.68 -5.38 -35.61
N SER A 130 12.13 -6.61 -35.84
CA SER A 130 13.29 -7.02 -36.67
C SER A 130 14.64 -6.35 -36.40
N PHE A 131 15.46 -6.96 -35.56
CA PHE A 131 16.90 -7.01 -35.80
C PHE A 131 17.21 -8.33 -36.52
N PRO A 132 17.87 -8.32 -37.69
CA PRO A 132 18.29 -9.56 -38.34
C PRO A 132 19.28 -10.28 -37.42
N PHE A 133 18.94 -11.51 -37.06
CA PHE A 133 19.79 -12.40 -36.29
C PHE A 133 21.03 -12.74 -37.12
N ILE A 134 22.17 -12.10 -36.82
CA ILE A 134 23.46 -12.49 -37.39
C ILE A 134 23.89 -13.79 -36.69
N SER A 135 23.86 -14.89 -37.44
CA SER A 135 24.41 -16.17 -37.00
C SER A 135 25.93 -16.09 -36.94
N THR A 136 26.49 -15.93 -35.74
CA THR A 136 27.93 -16.09 -35.51
C THR A 136 28.26 -17.57 -35.40
N ARG A 137 28.96 -18.10 -36.41
CA ARG A 137 29.57 -19.43 -36.37
C ARG A 137 30.53 -19.52 -35.17
N SER A 138 30.34 -20.54 -34.34
CA SER A 138 31.25 -20.95 -33.28
C SER A 138 32.60 -21.37 -33.86
N SER A 139 33.68 -20.76 -33.38
CA SER A 139 35.04 -21.27 -33.49
C SER A 139 35.77 -21.11 -32.17
N SER A 140 36.28 -22.25 -31.68
CA SER A 140 37.47 -22.45 -30.84
C SER A 140 37.54 -21.83 -29.43
N ASN A 141 37.48 -22.74 -28.44
CA ASN A 141 38.41 -22.93 -27.31
C ASN A 141 38.87 -21.72 -26.49
N VAL A 142 38.29 -21.55 -25.29
CA VAL A 142 38.95 -20.92 -24.13
C VAL A 142 38.53 -21.67 -22.84
N PRO A 143 39.45 -22.12 -21.98
CA PRO A 143 39.11 -22.85 -20.76
C PRO A 143 38.67 -21.93 -19.61
N ILE A 144 37.59 -22.31 -18.92
CA ILE A 144 37.03 -21.63 -17.74
C ILE A 144 37.82 -22.04 -16.49
N ARG A 145 38.39 -21.04 -15.79
CA ARG A 145 39.06 -21.19 -14.49
C ARG A 145 38.03 -21.10 -13.37
N THR A 146 37.81 -22.19 -12.64
CA THR A 146 36.96 -22.21 -11.43
C THR A 146 37.69 -21.57 -10.25
N LYS A 147 37.05 -20.58 -9.60
CA LYS A 147 37.45 -20.11 -8.26
C LYS A 147 36.38 -20.56 -7.27
N THR A 148 36.82 -21.37 -6.31
CA THR A 148 36.07 -21.89 -5.16
C THR A 148 35.72 -20.78 -4.17
N MET A 149 34.51 -20.81 -3.59
CA MET A 149 34.07 -19.99 -2.46
C MET A 149 34.35 -20.71 -1.12
N PRO A 150 34.53 -19.97 0.01
CA PRO A 150 34.66 -20.57 1.34
C PRO A 150 33.29 -20.93 1.96
N PRO A 151 33.24 -21.80 2.99
CA PRO A 151 32.00 -22.39 3.50
C PRO A 151 31.25 -21.48 4.49
N ALA A 152 29.95 -21.75 4.63
CA ALA A 152 28.99 -21.05 5.46
C ALA A 152 29.23 -21.25 6.97
N VAL A 153 28.99 -20.20 7.77
CA VAL A 153 28.91 -20.26 9.23
C VAL A 153 27.46 -20.47 9.64
N ASP A 154 27.26 -21.50 10.45
CA ASP A 154 26.00 -21.93 11.04
C ASP A 154 25.70 -21.14 12.32
N THR A 155 24.52 -20.53 12.41
CA THR A 155 23.96 -20.03 13.67
C THR A 155 22.48 -20.36 13.76
N SER A 156 22.21 -21.56 14.25
CA SER A 156 20.92 -21.92 14.83
C SER A 156 20.78 -21.32 16.24
N LYS A 157 19.79 -20.46 16.48
CA LYS A 157 18.91 -20.45 17.67
C LYS A 157 17.88 -19.30 17.70
N CYS A 158 16.62 -19.74 17.83
CA CYS A 158 15.46 -19.14 18.52
C CYS A 158 14.93 -17.76 18.07
N ASN A 159 13.73 -17.74 17.48
CA ASN A 159 12.51 -17.37 18.23
C ASN A 159 11.23 -17.65 17.43
N ASN A 160 10.30 -18.34 18.09
CA ASN A 160 8.95 -18.59 17.60
C ASN A 160 8.13 -17.30 17.68
N ASN A 161 7.92 -16.65 16.55
CA ASN A 161 6.81 -15.73 16.31
C ASN A 161 6.31 -16.02 14.89
N SER A 162 5.02 -16.25 14.74
CA SER A 162 4.38 -16.56 13.45
C SER A 162 4.61 -15.40 12.46
N ASN A 163 5.51 -15.62 11.51
CA ASN A 163 5.82 -14.71 10.42
C ASN A 163 4.73 -14.84 9.34
N ILE A 164 3.80 -13.89 9.29
CA ILE A 164 2.61 -13.97 8.40
C ILE A 164 2.76 -13.07 7.16
N ILE A 165 3.68 -12.10 7.18
CA ILE A 165 3.99 -11.32 5.97
C ILE A 165 4.83 -12.16 5.00
N SER A 166 5.71 -13.01 5.53
CA SER A 166 6.36 -14.05 4.74
C SER A 166 5.34 -15.01 4.13
N ASP A 167 4.20 -15.33 4.76
CA ASP A 167 3.23 -16.25 4.15
C ASP A 167 2.55 -15.65 2.91
N ILE A 168 2.32 -14.32 2.89
CA ILE A 168 1.84 -13.63 1.69
C ILE A 168 2.97 -13.57 0.65
N ASP A 169 4.20 -13.27 1.09
CA ASP A 169 5.37 -13.18 0.21
C ASP A 169 5.77 -14.56 -0.37
N GLU A 170 5.55 -15.65 0.37
CA GLU A 170 5.84 -17.06 0.04
C GLU A 170 4.75 -17.68 -0.84
N MET A 171 3.48 -17.26 -0.67
CA MET A 171 2.44 -17.49 -1.68
C MET A 171 2.70 -16.71 -2.99
N LEU A 172 3.48 -15.63 -2.95
CA LEU A 172 3.85 -14.79 -4.09
C LEU A 172 5.20 -15.16 -4.73
N HIS A 173 6.07 -15.91 -4.04
CA HIS A 173 7.41 -16.29 -4.49
C HIS A 173 7.62 -17.80 -4.42
N SER A 174 6.87 -18.55 -5.22
CA SER A 174 7.44 -19.78 -5.79
C SER A 174 8.72 -19.40 -6.56
N PRO A 175 9.84 -20.14 -6.47
CA PRO A 175 11.02 -19.86 -7.26
C PRO A 175 10.74 -20.24 -8.72
N GLU A 176 9.98 -19.39 -9.42
CA GLU A 176 9.84 -19.48 -10.85
C GLU A 176 11.20 -19.16 -11.46
N THR A 177 11.80 -20.20 -12.05
CA THR A 177 12.90 -20.13 -12.99
C THR A 177 12.83 -18.86 -13.83
N LEU A 178 13.97 -18.19 -13.98
CA LEU A 178 14.31 -16.97 -14.71
C LEU A 178 13.66 -16.81 -16.12
N ALA A 179 12.34 -16.92 -16.22
CA ALA A 179 11.56 -16.72 -17.41
C ALA A 179 11.40 -15.21 -17.56
N SER A 180 11.65 -14.71 -18.77
CA SER A 180 11.63 -13.28 -19.10
C SER A 180 10.33 -12.64 -18.62
N VAL A 181 10.41 -11.84 -17.56
CA VAL A 181 9.30 -11.03 -17.06
C VAL A 181 8.92 -10.06 -18.17
N THR A 182 7.80 -10.30 -18.85
CA THR A 182 7.27 -9.39 -19.86
C THR A 182 6.45 -8.31 -19.17
N PRO A 183 6.33 -7.11 -19.75
CA PRO A 183 5.48 -6.08 -19.16
C PRO A 183 3.99 -6.48 -19.08
N ASP A 184 3.52 -7.33 -20.00
CA ASP A 184 2.17 -7.89 -19.95
C ASP A 184 2.00 -8.82 -18.73
N THR A 185 3.04 -9.60 -18.38
CA THR A 185 3.01 -10.39 -17.13
C THR A 185 3.02 -9.49 -15.90
N LEU A 186 3.70 -8.34 -15.92
CA LEU A 186 3.68 -7.38 -14.80
C LEU A 186 2.31 -6.73 -14.61
N LEU A 187 1.64 -6.35 -15.70
CA LEU A 187 0.29 -5.81 -15.63
C LEU A 187 -0.72 -6.86 -15.15
N GLN A 188 -0.56 -8.12 -15.59
CA GLN A 188 -1.37 -9.22 -15.10
C GLN A 188 -1.15 -9.46 -13.60
N LYS A 189 0.11 -9.59 -13.17
CA LYS A 189 0.48 -9.72 -11.74
C LYS A 189 -0.09 -8.58 -10.90
N PHE A 190 -0.15 -7.36 -11.43
CA PHE A 190 -0.77 -6.22 -10.76
C PHE A 190 -2.27 -6.45 -10.52
N TYR A 191 -3.04 -6.86 -11.53
CA TYR A 191 -4.47 -7.11 -11.37
C TYR A 191 -4.76 -8.35 -10.52
N ASP A 192 -3.96 -9.40 -10.62
CA ASP A 192 -4.08 -10.58 -9.75
C ASP A 192 -3.87 -10.19 -8.28
N LYS A 193 -2.89 -9.31 -8.01
CA LYS A 193 -2.65 -8.73 -6.69
C LYS A 193 -3.83 -7.90 -6.20
N VAL A 194 -4.44 -7.07 -7.06
CA VAL A 194 -5.65 -6.30 -6.74
C VAL A 194 -6.78 -7.24 -6.32
N GLU A 195 -7.07 -8.29 -7.08
CA GLU A 195 -8.15 -9.23 -6.75
C GLU A 195 -7.86 -10.02 -5.47
N THR A 196 -6.61 -10.43 -5.26
CA THR A 196 -6.17 -11.07 -4.00
C THR A 196 -6.41 -10.16 -2.80
N CYS A 197 -6.00 -8.89 -2.90
CA CYS A 197 -6.16 -7.92 -1.81
C CYS A 197 -7.63 -7.57 -1.59
N LYS A 198 -8.42 -7.45 -2.66
CA LYS A 198 -9.86 -7.20 -2.59
C LYS A 198 -10.61 -8.34 -1.92
N ALA A 199 -10.23 -9.60 -2.17
CA ALA A 199 -10.83 -10.77 -1.54
C ALA A 199 -10.61 -10.82 -0.01
N LEU A 200 -9.55 -10.19 0.50
CA LEU A 200 -9.30 -10.07 1.94
C LEU A 200 -10.18 -9.03 2.63
N VAL A 201 -10.76 -8.08 1.87
CA VAL A 201 -11.57 -7.00 2.44
C VAL A 201 -13.04 -7.44 2.52
N PRO A 202 -13.62 -7.50 3.73
CA PRO A 202 -15.00 -7.94 3.91
C PRO A 202 -16.00 -6.97 3.26
N ASN A 203 -17.23 -7.44 3.06
CA ASN A 203 -18.38 -6.63 2.63
C ASN A 203 -18.19 -5.89 1.29
N SER A 204 -17.27 -6.35 0.43
CA SER A 204 -16.91 -5.67 -0.82
C SER A 204 -16.46 -4.21 -0.61
N ALA A 205 -15.89 -3.91 0.56
CA ALA A 205 -15.51 -2.57 0.98
C ALA A 205 -14.14 -2.14 0.41
N PHE A 206 -13.87 -2.44 -0.87
CA PHE A 206 -12.60 -2.14 -1.54
C PHE A 206 -12.85 -1.50 -2.90
N THR A 207 -12.15 -0.41 -3.19
CA THR A 207 -12.23 0.29 -4.48
C THR A 207 -10.84 0.66 -4.97
N LEU A 208 -10.48 0.16 -6.16
CA LEU A 208 -9.38 0.69 -6.94
C LEU A 208 -9.91 1.85 -7.80
N PHE A 209 -9.43 3.07 -7.59
CA PHE A 209 -9.95 4.28 -8.23
C PHE A 209 -8.87 5.05 -8.97
N LYS A 210 -9.27 5.89 -9.94
CA LYS A 210 -8.36 6.78 -10.68
C LYS A 210 -8.65 8.25 -10.40
N ASP A 211 -9.92 8.57 -10.23
CA ASP A 211 -10.39 9.93 -10.00
C ASP A 211 -10.95 10.09 -8.58
N SER A 212 -10.58 11.18 -7.92
CA SER A 212 -11.07 11.47 -6.58
C SER A 212 -12.59 11.69 -6.48
N ARG A 213 -13.29 11.89 -7.60
CA ARG A 213 -14.76 11.91 -7.67
C ARG A 213 -15.37 10.58 -7.25
N GLU A 214 -14.72 9.47 -7.56
CA GLU A 214 -15.18 8.12 -7.21
C GLU A 214 -15.29 7.92 -5.68
N LEU A 215 -14.46 8.62 -4.90
CA LEU A 215 -14.57 8.62 -3.43
C LEU A 215 -15.83 9.36 -2.98
N ARG A 216 -16.15 10.49 -3.59
CA ARG A 216 -17.34 11.30 -3.25
C ARG A 216 -18.64 10.60 -3.60
N GLU A 217 -18.61 9.75 -4.62
CA GLU A 217 -19.79 9.04 -5.13
C GLU A 217 -19.98 7.69 -4.44
N ASN A 218 -19.06 7.27 -3.57
CA ASN A 218 -19.15 6.00 -2.86
C ASN A 218 -20.35 5.97 -1.90
N MET A 219 -21.34 5.14 -2.24
CA MET A 219 -22.61 5.06 -1.52
C MET A 219 -22.46 4.56 -0.08
N ILE A 220 -21.53 3.62 0.17
CA ILE A 220 -21.30 3.05 1.51
C ILE A 220 -20.79 4.15 2.44
N VAL A 221 -19.76 4.86 2.00
CA VAL A 221 -19.15 5.95 2.77
C VAL A 221 -20.14 7.09 3.01
N ASN A 222 -20.86 7.53 1.96
CA ASN A 222 -21.83 8.61 2.10
C ASN A 222 -22.94 8.27 3.10
N ARG A 223 -23.48 7.05 3.04
CA ARG A 223 -24.50 6.59 3.99
C ARG A 223 -24.00 6.60 5.43
N GLU A 224 -22.77 6.15 5.67
CA GLU A 224 -22.19 6.16 7.02
C GLU A 224 -21.97 7.58 7.56
N PHE A 225 -21.54 8.51 6.71
CA PHE A 225 -21.47 9.92 7.09
C PHE A 225 -22.84 10.52 7.43
N GLU A 226 -23.88 10.21 6.66
CA GLU A 226 -25.25 10.64 6.95
C GLU A 226 -25.74 10.11 8.31
N LEU A 227 -25.53 8.81 8.58
CA LEU A 227 -25.90 8.19 9.85
C LEU A 227 -25.15 8.81 11.04
N LEU A 228 -23.90 9.21 10.87
CA LEU A 228 -23.14 9.89 11.92
C LEU A 228 -23.66 11.29 12.20
N LEU A 229 -23.92 12.07 11.15
CA LEU A 229 -24.51 13.41 11.29
C LEU A 229 -25.88 13.35 11.97
N GLU A 230 -26.69 12.35 11.65
CA GLU A 230 -27.98 12.12 12.31
C GLU A 230 -27.81 11.78 13.80
N LYS A 231 -26.90 10.85 14.14
CA LYS A 231 -26.60 10.50 15.54
C LYS A 231 -26.09 11.70 16.34
N GLN A 232 -25.24 12.54 15.74
CA GLN A 232 -24.72 13.75 16.37
C GLN A 232 -25.82 14.78 16.65
N ARG A 233 -26.79 14.94 15.74
CA ARG A 233 -27.97 15.79 15.97
C ARG A 233 -28.85 15.29 17.12
N GLN A 234 -29.04 13.98 17.24
CA GLN A 234 -29.92 13.39 18.24
C GLN A 234 -29.29 13.28 19.64
N ARG A 235 -27.96 13.08 19.75
CA ARG A 235 -27.26 12.85 21.02
C ARG A 235 -25.87 13.51 21.05
N PRO A 236 -25.78 14.84 21.22
CA PRO A 236 -24.52 15.57 21.20
C PRO A 236 -23.52 15.15 22.30
N SER A 237 -23.98 14.55 23.41
CA SER A 237 -23.16 14.17 24.56
C SER A 237 -22.54 12.77 24.51
N ARG A 238 -22.82 11.93 23.49
CA ARG A 238 -22.27 10.56 23.35
C ARG A 238 -21.44 10.41 22.07
N GLN A 239 -20.29 11.09 21.99
CA GLN A 239 -19.39 11.14 20.83
C GLN A 239 -18.44 9.92 20.67
N ASN A 240 -18.88 8.70 20.99
CA ASN A 240 -17.97 7.53 20.91
C ASN A 240 -17.87 6.89 19.52
N THR A 241 -18.73 7.27 18.57
CA THR A 241 -18.67 6.82 17.17
C THR A 241 -18.27 7.97 16.28
N HIS A 242 -17.12 7.80 15.62
CA HIS A 242 -16.45 8.81 14.80
C HIS A 242 -15.86 8.10 13.56
N ILE A 243 -15.76 8.83 12.44
CA ILE A 243 -15.02 8.37 11.25
C ILE A 243 -13.63 8.98 11.24
N ASP A 244 -12.65 8.16 10.93
CA ASP A 244 -11.26 8.56 10.84
C ASP A 244 -10.72 8.11 9.47
N LEU A 245 -10.02 9.03 8.80
CA LEU A 245 -9.34 8.77 7.55
C LEU A 245 -7.87 8.49 7.85
N ILE A 246 -7.34 7.45 7.23
CA ILE A 246 -5.92 7.10 7.24
C ILE A 246 -5.40 7.15 5.81
#